data_AF-A0A3P7N3L1-F1
#
_entry.id   AF-A0A3P7N3L1-F1
#
_cell.length_a   1.000
_cell.length_b   1.000
_cell.length_c   1.000
_cell.angle_alpha   90.00
_cell.angle_beta   90.00
_cell.angle_gamma   90.00
#
_symmetry.space_group_name_H-M   'P 1'
#
loop_
_entity.id
_entity.type
_entity.pdbx_description
1 polymer ?
#
loop_
_entity_poly.entity_id
_entity_poly.type
_entity_poly.pdbx_seq_one_letter_code
_entity_poly.pdbx_strand_id
1 'polypeptide(L)'
;MMDPVSQSCPSCKSSKYNNPQLRLMVNVCGHSLCESCVEVLFVRGSGLCFQCRTPIRKANFRYQLFEDPEVQKEIDIRKKILNEFNRREEDFETMDEYDKYLEQVEEISKSTPF
;
A
#
# COMPACT_ATOMS: atom_id res chain seq x y z
N MET A 1 15.15 19.64 6.00
CA MET A 1 15.52 18.26 6.35
C MET A 1 14.25 17.63 6.92
N MET A 2 13.51 16.86 6.12
CA MET A 2 12.40 16.07 6.65
C MET A 2 13.04 14.79 7.22
N ASP A 3 13.03 14.66 8.54
CA ASP A 3 13.40 13.41 9.18
C ASP A 3 12.54 12.28 8.61
N PRO A 4 13.12 11.12 8.24
CA PRO A 4 12.32 9.96 7.86
C PRO A 4 11.42 9.65 9.04
N VAL A 5 10.10 9.75 8.84
CA VAL A 5 9.10 9.50 9.88
C VAL A 5 9.39 8.13 10.48
N SER A 6 9.95 8.12 11.68
CA SER A 6 10.32 6.88 12.36
C SER A 6 9.07 6.01 12.49
N GLN A 7 9.03 4.92 11.72
CA GLN A 7 7.87 4.04 11.70
C GLN A 7 7.79 3.31 13.03
N SER A 8 6.87 3.77 13.87
CA SER A 8 6.62 3.24 15.19
C SER A 8 5.14 2.91 15.33
N CYS A 9 4.85 1.86 16.11
CA CYS A 9 3.47 1.50 16.39
C CYS A 9 2.82 2.59 17.27
N PRO A 10 1.70 3.22 16.86
CA PRO A 10 1.08 4.29 17.62
C PRO A 10 0.54 3.82 18.97
N SER A 11 0.24 2.52 19.11
CA SER A 11 -0.31 1.90 20.32
C SER A 11 0.75 1.55 21.37
N CYS A 12 1.88 0.94 20.98
CA CYS A 12 2.91 0.49 21.94
C CYS A 12 4.22 1.29 21.87
N LYS A 13 4.33 2.23 20.93
CA LYS A 13 5.52 3.06 20.65
C LYS A 13 6.79 2.26 20.31
N SER A 14 6.70 0.95 20.08
CA SER A 14 7.81 0.16 19.56
C SER A 14 8.16 0.58 18.13
N SER A 15 9.44 0.54 17.81
CA SER A 15 10.01 0.84 16.49
C SER A 15 11.06 -0.23 16.15
N LYS A 16 11.54 -0.26 14.90
CA LYS A 16 12.63 -1.17 14.51
C LYS A 16 13.91 -0.99 15.34
N TYR A 17 14.11 0.20 15.93
CA TYR A 17 15.27 0.48 16.79
C TYR A 17 15.22 -0.30 18.11
N ASN A 18 14.07 -0.34 18.78
CA ASN A 18 13.93 -1.04 20.07
C ASN A 18 13.47 -2.49 19.93
N ASN A 19 12.93 -2.87 18.78
CA ASN A 19 12.56 -4.23 18.46
C ASN A 19 12.88 -4.52 16.98
N PRO A 20 14.06 -5.12 16.67
CA PRO A 20 14.45 -5.46 15.31
C PRO A 20 13.50 -6.42 14.59
N GLN A 21 12.73 -7.21 15.35
CA GLN A 21 11.75 -8.16 14.81
C GLN A 21 10.35 -7.54 14.62
N LEU A 22 10.21 -6.23 14.87
CA LEU A 22 8.93 -5.54 14.75
C LEU A 22 8.43 -5.56 13.30
N ARG A 23 7.29 -6.22 13.10
CA ARG A 23 6.55 -6.21 11.83
C ARG A 23 5.40 -5.22 11.92
N LEU A 24 5.44 -4.20 11.07
CA LEU A 24 4.35 -3.25 10.91
C LEU A 24 3.39 -3.73 9.82
N MET A 25 2.11 -3.50 10.07
CA MET A 25 1.01 -3.80 9.17
C MET A 25 0.21 -2.52 8.92
N VAL A 26 -0.20 -2.30 7.67
CA VAL A 26 -0.98 -1.14 7.22
C VAL A 26 -2.44 -1.55 7.04
N ASN A 27 -3.37 -0.70 7.47
CA ASN A 27 -4.80 -0.91 7.30
C ASN A 27 -5.35 -0.19 6.04
N VAL A 28 -6.68 -0.24 5.83
CA VAL A 28 -7.36 0.41 4.69
C VAL A 28 -7.18 1.92 4.64
N CYS A 29 -6.96 2.59 5.78
CA CYS A 29 -6.76 4.02 5.82
C CYS A 29 -5.28 4.43 5.73
N GLY A 30 -4.37 3.50 5.46
CA GLY A 30 -2.94 3.80 5.27
C GLY A 30 -2.14 3.97 6.57
N HIS A 31 -2.74 3.67 7.73
CA HIS A 31 -2.09 3.81 9.03
C HIS A 31 -1.52 2.47 9.50
N SER A 32 -0.35 2.52 10.15
CA SER A 32 0.40 1.32 10.56
C SER A 32 0.21 0.96 12.04
N LEU A 33 0.09 -0.34 12.33
CA LEU A 33 0.20 -0.92 13.68
C LEU A 33 1.19 -2.10 13.64
N CYS A 34 1.84 -2.42 14.75
CA CYS A 34 2.60 -3.67 14.81
C CYS A 34 1.68 -4.89 14.92
N GLU A 35 2.15 -6.03 14.41
CA GLU A 35 1.43 -7.30 14.39
C GLU A 35 0.85 -7.67 15.78
N SER A 36 1.62 -7.52 16.85
CA SER A 36 1.16 -7.79 18.21
C SER A 36 0.01 -6.87 18.65
N CYS A 37 0.05 -5.58 18.29
CA CYS A 37 -1.04 -4.65 18.61
C CYS A 37 -2.28 -4.91 17.77
N VAL A 38 -2.12 -5.39 16.53
CA VAL A 38 -3.26 -5.83 15.69
C VAL A 38 -3.97 -7.01 16.36
N GLU A 39 -3.24 -8.02 16.82
CA GLU A 39 -3.83 -9.15 17.55
C GLU A 39 -4.60 -8.68 18.79
N VAL A 40 -3.99 -7.88 19.65
CA VAL A 40 -4.63 -7.36 20.88
C VAL A 40 -5.87 -6.50 20.57
N LEU A 41 -5.83 -5.69 19.51
CA LEU A 41 -6.96 -4.84 19.12
C LEU A 41 -8.20 -5.68 18.78
N PHE A 42 -8.02 -6.78 18.05
CA PHE A 42 -9.13 -7.59 17.56
C PHE A 42 -9.55 -8.73 18.49
N VAL A 43 -8.84 -9.00 19.60
CA VAL A 43 -9.36 -9.85 20.69
C VAL A 43 -10.72 -9.34 21.20
N ARG A 44 -10.96 -8.03 21.16
CA ARG A 44 -12.24 -7.40 21.57
C ARG A 44 -13.30 -7.36 20.45
N GLY A 45 -13.07 -8.00 19.31
CA GLY A 45 -14.04 -8.19 18.23
C GLY A 45 -14.23 -7.00 17.27
N SER A 46 -13.92 -5.78 17.68
CA SER A 46 -13.98 -4.59 16.80
C SER A 46 -12.88 -3.59 17.13
N GLY A 47 -12.42 -2.85 16.12
CA GLY A 47 -11.31 -1.89 16.26
C GLY A 47 -11.55 -0.62 15.46
N LEU A 48 -11.07 0.50 16.02
CA LEU A 48 -10.97 1.77 15.32
C LEU A 48 -9.48 2.06 15.07
N CYS A 49 -9.19 2.71 13.94
CA CYS A 49 -7.85 3.22 13.70
C CYS A 49 -7.42 4.18 14.83
N PHE A 50 -6.21 4.00 15.37
CA PHE A 50 -5.68 4.85 16.44
C PHE A 50 -5.39 6.29 16.01
N GLN A 51 -5.31 6.55 14.70
CA GLN A 51 -4.99 7.87 14.15
C GLN A 51 -6.25 8.58 13.63
N CYS A 52 -7.00 7.96 12.71
CA CYS A 52 -8.17 8.60 12.08
C CYS A 52 -9.53 8.06 12.56
N ARG A 53 -9.55 7.09 13.49
CA ARG A 53 -10.78 6.49 14.06
C ARG A 53 -11.69 5.80 13.03
N THR A 54 -11.25 5.59 11.79
CA THR A 54 -11.97 4.79 10.80
C THR A 54 -12.20 3.36 11.34
N PRO A 55 -13.40 2.79 11.19
CA PRO A 55 -13.66 1.38 11.51
C PRO A 55 -12.77 0.46 10.67
N ILE A 56 -12.05 -0.45 11.33
CA ILE A 56 -11.09 -1.35 10.69
C ILE A 56 -11.38 -2.81 11.06
N ARG A 57 -11.04 -3.72 10.15
CA ARG A 57 -11.17 -5.18 10.33
C ARG A 57 -9.79 -5.83 10.23
N LYS A 58 -9.56 -6.91 10.99
CA LYS A 58 -8.29 -7.66 10.98
C LYS A 58 -7.90 -8.11 9.57
N ALA A 59 -8.87 -8.59 8.79
CA ALA A 59 -8.66 -9.06 7.41
C ALA A 59 -8.14 -7.99 6.45
N ASN A 60 -8.29 -6.70 6.77
CA ASN A 60 -7.86 -5.62 5.91
C ASN A 60 -6.46 -5.09 6.26
N PHE A 61 -5.77 -5.73 7.22
CA PHE A 61 -4.38 -5.43 7.49
C PHE A 61 -3.48 -6.19 6.51
N ARG A 62 -2.50 -5.49 5.96
CA ARG A 62 -1.45 -6.06 5.10
C ARG A 62 -0.09 -5.76 5.69
N TYR A 63 0.89 -6.64 5.51
CA TYR A 63 2.27 -6.33 5.91
C TYR A 63 2.77 -5.13 5.12
N GLN A 64 3.44 -4.22 5.83
CA GLN A 64 4.17 -3.14 5.20
C GLN A 64 5.44 -3.71 4.57
N LEU A 65 5.47 -3.79 3.24
CA LEU A 65 6.64 -4.32 2.52
C LEU A 65 7.73 -3.27 2.35
N PHE A 66 7.33 -2.00 2.21
CA PHE A 66 8.23 -0.87 1.99
C PHE A 66 8.11 0.15 3.12
N GLU A 67 9.25 0.68 3.55
CA GLU A 67 9.30 1.74 4.56
C GLU A 67 8.69 3.03 4.01
N ASP A 68 8.90 3.29 2.73
CA ASP A 68 8.32 4.43 2.04
C ASP A 68 6.87 4.14 1.58
N PRO A 69 5.86 4.85 2.11
CA PRO A 69 4.49 4.72 1.65
C PRO A 69 4.29 5.16 0.18
N GLU A 70 5.14 6.04 -0.36
CA GLU A 70 5.09 6.43 -1.78
C GLU A 70 5.41 5.23 -2.68
N VAL A 71 6.46 4.47 -2.36
CA VAL A 71 6.82 3.24 -3.09
C VAL A 71 5.68 2.21 -3.06
N GLN A 72 5.04 2.02 -1.90
CA GLN A 72 3.90 1.11 -1.80
C GLN A 72 2.72 1.58 -2.68
N LYS A 73 2.45 2.88 -2.70
CA LYS A 73 1.38 3.48 -3.51
C LYS A 73 1.66 3.36 -5.01
N GLU A 74 2.90 3.60 -5.44
CA GLU A 74 3.34 3.39 -6.83
C GLU A 74 3.13 1.94 -7.28
N ILE A 75 3.48 0.96 -6.44
CA ILE A 75 3.29 -0.46 -6.74
C ILE A 75 1.80 -0.81 -6.83
N ASP A 76 0.98 -0.30 -5.93
CA ASP A 76 -0.47 -0.54 -5.93
C ASP A 76 -1.11 0.04 -7.21
N ILE A 77 -0.69 1.24 -7.65
CA ILE A 77 -1.12 1.85 -8.92
C ILE A 77 -0.65 1.02 -10.11
N ARG A 78 0.64 0.66 -10.18
CA ARG A 78 1.20 -0.14 -11.28
C ARG A 78 0.48 -1.48 -11.43
N LYS A 79 0.17 -2.15 -10.31
CA LYS A 79 -0.62 -3.39 -10.33
C LYS A 79 -2.03 -3.18 -10.88
N LYS A 80 -2.69 -2.09 -10.48
CA LYS A 80 -4.03 -1.76 -10.97
C LYS A 80 -4.01 -1.50 -12.48
N ILE A 81 -3.09 -0.68 -12.95
CA ILE A 81 -2.92 -0.36 -14.37
C ILE A 81 -2.65 -1.63 -15.17
N LEU A 82 -1.68 -2.47 -14.77
CA LEU A 82 -1.37 -3.71 -15.48
C LEU A 82 -2.54 -4.71 -15.50
N ASN A 83 -3.44 -4.64 -14.53
CA ASN A 83 -4.62 -5.51 -14.48
C ASN A 83 -5.77 -4.99 -15.38
N GLU A 84 -5.95 -3.68 -15.47
CA GLU A 84 -6.98 -3.06 -16.32
C GLU A 84 -6.54 -2.95 -17.80
N PHE A 85 -5.25 -2.70 -18.03
CA PHE A 85 -4.62 -2.59 -19.34
C PHE A 85 -3.81 -3.84 -19.67
N ASN A 86 -4.51 -4.95 -19.91
CA ASN A 86 -3.91 -6.27 -20.11
C ASN A 86 -3.91 -6.78 -21.56
N ARG A 87 -4.24 -5.93 -22.54
CA ARG A 87 -4.18 -6.30 -23.97
C ARG A 87 -2.75 -6.56 -24.41
N ARG A 88 -2.57 -7.59 -25.23
CA ARG A 88 -1.30 -8.07 -25.78
C ARG A 88 -1.24 -7.78 -27.27
N GLU A 89 -0.06 -7.89 -27.88
CA GLU A 89 0.14 -7.69 -29.32
C GLU A 89 -0.84 -8.50 -30.19
N GLU A 90 -1.19 -9.72 -29.76
CA GLU A 90 -2.18 -10.61 -30.40
C GLU A 90 -3.62 -10.08 -30.40
N ASP A 91 -3.93 -9.08 -29.56
CA ASP A 91 -5.25 -8.43 -29.50
C ASP A 91 -5.39 -7.26 -30.51
N PHE A 92 -4.37 -6.99 -31.32
CA PHE A 92 -4.33 -5.89 -32.29
C PHE A 92 -4.10 -6.40 -33.72
N GLU A 93 -4.61 -5.67 -34.72
CA GLU A 93 -4.45 -6.05 -36.12
C GLU A 93 -3.07 -5.65 -36.67
N THR A 94 -2.45 -4.61 -36.07
CA THR A 94 -1.17 -4.06 -36.51
C THR A 94 -0.26 -3.67 -35.35
N MET A 95 1.06 -3.67 -35.62
CA MET A 95 2.07 -3.24 -34.64
C MET A 95 1.88 -1.78 -34.21
N ASP A 96 1.53 -0.88 -35.14
CA ASP A 96 1.29 0.55 -34.87
C ASP A 96 0.16 0.78 -33.85
N GLU A 97 -0.89 -0.06 -33.87
CA GLU A 97 -1.99 0.02 -32.91
C GLU A 97 -1.56 -0.46 -31.52
N TYR A 98 -0.75 -1.50 -31.46
CA TYR A 98 -0.17 -1.98 -30.22
C TYR A 98 0.79 -0.95 -29.61
N ASP A 99 1.65 -0.32 -30.42
CA ASP A 99 2.56 0.74 -29.95
C ASP A 99 1.80 1.96 -29.41
N LYS A 100 0.72 2.38 -30.09
CA LYS A 100 -0.17 3.44 -29.58
C LYS A 100 -0.84 3.07 -28.26
N TYR A 101 -1.25 1.81 -28.12
CA TYR A 101 -1.82 1.31 -26.87
C TYR A 101 -0.79 1.36 -25.73
N LEU A 102 0.46 0.93 -25.98
CA LEU A 102 1.54 1.02 -24.99
C LEU A 102 1.81 2.47 -24.55
N GLU A 103 1.84 3.40 -25.50
CA GLU A 103 2.03 4.83 -25.20
C GLU A 103 0.89 5.39 -24.33
N GLN A 104 -0.37 5.03 -24.62
CA GLN A 104 -1.52 5.41 -23.80
C GLN A 104 -1.42 4.85 -22.37
N VAL A 105 -1.00 3.59 -22.21
CA VAL A 105 -0.81 2.97 -20.88
C VAL A 105 0.28 3.72 -20.09
N GLU A 106 1.38 4.10 -20.74
CA GLU A 106 2.41 4.91 -20.11
C GLU A 106 1.90 6.30 -19.70
N GLU A 107 1.13 6.97 -20.56
CA GLU A 107 0.57 8.28 -20.27
C GLU A 107 -0.37 8.21 -19.05
N ILE A 108 -1.22 7.19 -18.94
CA ILE A 108 -2.10 6.97 -17.78
C ILE A 108 -1.27 6.69 -16.51
N SER A 109 -0.21 5.89 -16.63
CA SER A 109 0.70 5.62 -15.51
C SER A 109 1.45 6.87 -15.03
N LYS A 110 1.77 7.79 -15.93
CA LYS A 110 2.46 9.06 -15.63
C LYS A 110 1.50 10.16 -15.16
N SER A 111 0.24 10.15 -15.62
CA SER A 111 -0.74 11.23 -15.40
C SER A 111 -1.63 11.04 -14.17
N THR A 112 -1.68 9.84 -13.59
CA THR A 112 -2.47 9.59 -12.36
C THR A 112 -1.92 10.48 -11.24
N PRO A 113 -2.66 11.52 -10.79
CA PRO A 113 -2.14 12.50 -9.85
C PRO A 113 -1.93 11.86 -8.48
N PHE A 114 -0.79 12.21 -7.86
CA PHE A 114 -0.39 11.85 -6.51
C PHE A 114 -1.38 12.37 -5.46
#